data_AF-A0A0G4IR78-F1
#
_entry.id   AF-A0A0G4IR78-F1
#
_cell.length_a   1.000
_cell.length_b   1.000
_cell.length_c   1.000
_cell.angle_alpha   90.00
_cell.angle_beta   90.00
_cell.angle_gamma   90.00
#
_symmetry.space_group_name_H-M   'P 1'
#
loop_
_entity.id
_entity.type
_entity.pdbx_description
1 polymer ?
#
loop_
_entity_poly.entity_id
_entity_poly.type
_entity_poly.pdbx_seq_one_letter_code
_entity_poly.pdbx_strand_id
1 'polypeptide(L)'
;MEVSADGFDVARSGKVEPRTGPGSDVEVVGGDALESFIRHGMELFRDDHGECLEGEVDLMVRGLTIMAHSTRRPGLADAQFRLDLHNWDLRRVGPLHLAESIASTPVLYDNIVSFDLRRASIDDDALIALAAHLPPAVRDMDLRSNAFGARGLTVLCAAFLRRPIGIVALNVSDNAAIGDAGTWPILRVAAACPTLTSLDLFHIGWSRDGALVALRALAHCASLRRLAVGMARVGDQGAGIVAAGTAPITDLAMDNCSIGDPGARSLALSQLRLHALHLRDNWIGDDGARAIASAIATKQPSLRHVDLTGNVVTGAGRDELVRVQRQCSVSLSRNAFDEPIATFSPGHVP
;
A
#
# COMPACT_ATOMS: atom_id res chain seq x y z
N MET A 1 0.40 34.26 36.79
CA MET A 1 -0.60 34.02 35.73
C MET A 1 -0.51 32.55 35.40
N GLU A 2 -1.36 31.78 36.06
CA GLU A 2 -1.53 30.34 35.87
C GLU A 2 -2.10 30.09 34.47
N VAL A 3 -1.52 29.17 33.73
CA VAL A 3 -2.07 28.67 32.47
C VAL A 3 -2.86 27.42 32.82
N SER A 4 -4.18 27.50 32.71
CA SER A 4 -5.14 26.47 33.09
C SER A 4 -4.95 25.20 32.25
N ALA A 5 -4.82 24.08 32.95
CA ALA A 5 -4.82 22.72 32.42
C ALA A 5 -6.25 22.18 32.34
N ASP A 6 -7.06 22.71 31.43
CA ASP A 6 -8.41 22.17 31.17
C ASP A 6 -8.67 22.15 29.67
N GLY A 7 -8.74 20.94 29.11
CA GLY A 7 -9.02 20.72 27.69
C GLY A 7 -8.85 19.27 27.24
N PHE A 8 -9.09 18.28 28.11
CA PHE A 8 -9.24 16.88 27.72
C PHE A 8 -10.72 16.53 27.79
N ASP A 9 -11.40 16.55 26.64
CA ASP A 9 -12.76 16.03 26.53
C ASP A 9 -12.69 14.53 26.21
N VAL A 10 -12.78 13.70 27.26
CA VAL A 10 -12.80 12.24 27.13
C VAL A 10 -14.22 11.82 26.75
N ALA A 11 -14.52 11.82 25.45
CA ALA A 11 -15.78 11.30 24.95
C ALA A 11 -15.77 9.76 24.96
N ARG A 12 -16.36 9.15 25.99
CA ARG A 12 -16.78 7.74 25.96
C ARG A 12 -17.84 7.58 24.88
N SER A 13 -17.53 6.76 23.86
CA SER A 13 -18.43 6.33 22.78
C SER A 13 -19.17 7.46 22.05
N GLY A 14 -18.50 8.12 21.11
CA GLY A 14 -19.15 8.97 20.12
C GLY A 14 -18.20 9.24 18.97
N LYS A 15 -18.53 8.79 17.76
CA LYS A 15 -17.80 9.19 16.54
C LYS A 15 -17.75 10.72 16.48
N VAL A 16 -16.58 11.30 16.67
CA VAL A 16 -16.35 12.70 16.33
C VAL A 16 -15.99 12.73 14.85
N GLU A 17 -16.93 13.18 14.01
CA GLU A 17 -16.66 13.40 12.59
C GLU A 17 -15.66 14.55 12.41
N PRO A 18 -14.68 14.42 11.50
CA PRO A 18 -13.73 15.49 11.23
C PRO A 18 -14.45 16.66 10.55
N ARG A 19 -14.29 17.87 11.10
CA ARG A 19 -14.71 19.11 10.44
C ARG A 19 -13.82 19.33 9.21
N THR A 20 -14.32 18.96 8.03
CA THR A 20 -13.68 19.25 6.75
C THR A 20 -13.95 20.69 6.33
N GLY A 21 -12.95 21.57 6.51
CA GLY A 21 -12.85 22.86 5.82
C GLY A 21 -11.75 22.80 4.74
N PRO A 22 -11.88 23.51 3.61
CA PRO A 22 -10.86 23.51 2.57
C PRO A 22 -9.73 24.47 2.95
N GLY A 23 -8.68 23.93 3.55
CA GLY A 23 -7.46 24.63 3.92
C GLY A 23 -6.53 23.66 4.63
N SER A 24 -5.55 23.13 3.90
CA SER A 24 -4.60 22.12 4.36
C SER A 24 -3.62 22.70 5.39
N ASP A 25 -4.00 22.67 6.66
CA ASP A 25 -3.07 22.82 7.77
C ASP A 25 -2.32 21.50 7.95
N VAL A 26 -1.12 21.42 7.39
CA VAL A 26 -0.17 20.35 7.72
C VAL A 26 0.29 20.59 9.15
N GLU A 27 -0.28 19.85 10.10
CA GLU A 27 0.02 20.02 11.52
C GLU A 27 1.47 19.62 11.83
N VAL A 28 2.17 20.53 12.51
CA VAL A 28 3.54 20.33 12.98
C VAL A 28 3.45 19.97 14.44
N VAL A 29 3.37 18.68 14.75
CA VAL A 29 3.49 18.25 16.14
C VAL A 29 4.97 18.13 16.45
N GLY A 30 5.48 19.06 17.27
CA GLY A 30 6.85 19.00 17.76
C GLY A 30 7.10 17.73 18.59
N GLY A 31 8.36 17.32 18.67
CA GLY A 31 8.85 16.20 19.46
C GLY A 31 8.26 16.03 20.85
N ASP A 32 8.29 17.12 21.63
CA ASP A 32 7.76 17.17 23.00
C ASP A 32 6.26 16.84 23.06
N ALA A 33 5.50 17.17 22.01
CA ALA A 33 4.08 16.87 21.93
C ALA A 33 3.82 15.40 21.54
N LEU A 34 4.68 14.79 20.71
CA LEU A 34 4.65 13.35 20.46
C LEU A 34 5.03 12.56 21.71
N GLU A 35 6.09 12.97 22.41
CA GLU A 35 6.53 12.33 23.65
C GLU A 35 5.48 12.48 24.77
N SER A 36 4.94 13.69 24.95
CA SER A 36 3.86 13.94 25.92
C SER A 36 2.59 13.16 25.55
N PHE A 37 2.27 13.05 24.27
CA PHE A 37 1.12 12.26 23.80
C PHE A 37 1.32 10.76 24.01
N ILE A 38 2.50 10.20 23.70
CA ILE A 38 2.77 8.79 23.98
C ILE A 38 2.68 8.55 25.49
N ARG A 39 3.21 9.46 26.32
CA ARG A 39 3.14 9.35 27.78
C ARG A 39 1.71 9.37 28.31
N HIS A 40 0.89 10.37 27.94
CA HIS A 40 -0.50 10.51 28.40
C HIS A 40 -1.47 9.54 27.73
N GLY A 41 -1.23 9.18 26.47
CA GLY A 41 -2.00 8.17 25.74
C GLY A 41 -1.89 6.80 26.38
N MET A 42 -0.71 6.43 26.88
CA MET A 42 -0.48 5.20 27.63
C MET A 42 -1.20 5.17 29.00
N GLU A 43 -1.49 6.33 29.59
CA GLU A 43 -2.31 6.45 30.80
C GLU A 43 -3.80 6.21 30.51
N LEU A 44 -4.30 6.65 29.35
CA LEU A 44 -5.67 6.42 28.89
C LEU A 44 -5.99 4.94 28.60
N PHE A 45 -4.97 4.10 28.44
CA PHE A 45 -5.15 2.66 28.33
C PHE A 45 -5.50 1.99 29.64
N ARG A 46 -5.50 2.68 30.78
CA ARG A 46 -5.83 2.11 32.08
C ARG A 46 -7.26 2.52 32.48
N ASP A 47 -8.03 1.56 32.99
CA ASP A 47 -9.28 1.87 33.69
C ASP A 47 -9.01 2.54 35.04
N ASP A 48 -10.07 2.95 35.75
CA ASP A 48 -9.99 3.62 37.05
C ASP A 48 -9.32 2.74 38.13
N HIS A 49 -9.07 1.45 37.84
CA HIS A 49 -8.35 0.50 38.69
C HIS A 49 -6.92 0.22 38.21
N GLY A 50 -6.46 0.92 37.18
CA GLY A 50 -5.10 0.83 36.65
C GLY A 50 -4.92 -0.25 35.59
N GLU A 51 -5.98 -0.85 35.06
CA GLU A 51 -5.86 -2.01 34.19
C GLU A 51 -6.11 -1.74 32.68
N CYS A 52 -5.38 -2.44 31.78
CA CYS A 52 -5.20 -2.13 30.34
C CYS A 52 -6.38 -2.38 29.35
N LEU A 53 -7.29 -1.45 29.05
CA LEU A 53 -8.60 -1.69 28.35
C LEU A 53 -8.62 -2.72 27.18
N GLU A 54 -9.63 -3.61 27.22
CA GLU A 54 -10.15 -4.50 26.15
C GLU A 54 -10.59 -3.79 24.85
N GLY A 55 -9.88 -3.85 23.72
CA GLY A 55 -10.45 -3.42 22.43
C GLY A 55 -9.54 -2.60 21.50
N GLU A 56 -10.18 -1.93 20.53
CA GLU A 56 -9.56 -0.96 19.64
C GLU A 56 -9.71 0.43 20.26
N VAL A 57 -8.60 1.12 20.49
CA VAL A 57 -8.59 2.48 21.00
C VAL A 57 -7.93 3.36 19.96
N ASP A 58 -8.72 4.30 19.44
CA ASP A 58 -8.24 5.37 18.55
C ASP A 58 -7.94 6.59 19.41
N LEU A 59 -6.66 6.86 19.62
CA LEU A 59 -6.22 8.11 20.23
C LEU A 59 -5.86 9.09 19.13
N MET A 60 -6.71 10.11 18.97
CA MET A 60 -6.50 11.19 18.02
C MET A 60 -6.06 12.46 18.75
N VAL A 61 -4.82 12.89 18.57
CA VAL A 61 -4.33 14.16 19.13
C VAL A 61 -3.56 14.91 18.07
N ARG A 62 -4.05 16.09 17.68
CA ARG A 62 -3.39 16.97 16.67
C ARG A 62 -3.02 16.19 15.40
N GLY A 63 -3.99 15.48 14.83
CA GLY A 63 -3.82 14.70 13.61
C GLY A 63 -3.00 13.42 13.75
N LEU A 64 -2.50 13.09 14.95
CA LEU A 64 -1.81 11.84 15.24
C LEU A 64 -2.83 10.77 15.60
N THR A 65 -2.81 9.64 14.90
CA THR A 65 -3.69 8.51 15.25
C THR A 65 -2.83 7.32 15.69
N ILE A 66 -2.91 6.98 16.97
CA ILE A 66 -2.42 5.68 17.46
C ILE A 66 -3.63 4.77 17.60
N MET A 67 -3.66 3.72 16.79
CA MET A 67 -4.64 2.64 16.92
C MET A 67 -3.98 1.50 17.67
N ALA A 68 -4.45 1.20 18.87
CA ALA A 68 -3.99 0.04 19.62
C ALA A 68 -5.02 -1.09 19.55
N HIS A 69 -4.56 -2.32 19.38
CA HIS A 69 -5.39 -3.50 19.43
C HIS A 69 -4.83 -4.49 20.47
N SER A 70 -5.59 -4.70 21.55
CA SER A 70 -5.25 -5.67 22.61
C SER A 70 -6.22 -6.86 22.56
N THR A 71 -5.70 -8.09 22.53
CA THR A 71 -6.51 -9.31 22.29
C THR A 71 -6.55 -10.33 23.41
N ARG A 72 -6.01 -10.03 24.61
CA ARG A 72 -6.17 -10.78 25.89
C ARG A 72 -5.29 -10.11 26.96
N ARG A 73 -5.76 -9.98 28.19
CA ARG A 73 -4.97 -9.39 29.31
C ARG A 73 -4.15 -10.39 30.14
N PRO A 74 -3.10 -9.93 30.88
CA PRO A 74 -2.89 -8.52 31.30
C PRO A 74 -1.51 -7.92 30.98
N GLY A 75 -1.50 -6.84 30.18
CA GLY A 75 -0.42 -5.86 30.12
C GLY A 75 -0.31 -5.14 28.78
N LEU A 76 -0.03 -3.84 28.78
CA LEU A 76 0.37 -3.08 27.57
C LEU A 76 1.58 -3.71 26.85
N ALA A 77 2.34 -4.57 27.55
CA ALA A 77 3.46 -5.32 27.00
C ALA A 77 3.06 -6.33 25.90
N ASP A 78 1.82 -6.82 25.88
CA ASP A 78 1.33 -7.80 24.89
C ASP A 78 0.40 -7.18 23.83
N ALA A 79 0.10 -5.89 23.93
CA ALA A 79 -0.74 -5.17 22.99
C ALA A 79 -0.01 -4.99 21.65
N GLN A 80 -0.73 -4.99 20.52
CA GLN A 80 -0.15 -4.68 19.21
C GLN A 80 -0.61 -3.29 18.77
N PHE A 81 0.33 -2.47 18.32
CA PHE A 81 0.04 -1.10 17.91
C PHE A 81 0.15 -0.92 16.40
N ARG A 82 -0.76 -0.13 15.85
CA ARG A 82 -0.68 0.43 14.51
C ARG A 82 -0.49 1.93 14.66
N LEU A 83 0.67 2.41 14.21
CA LEU A 83 1.00 3.82 14.25
C LEU A 83 0.69 4.45 12.90
N ASP A 84 -0.18 5.46 12.88
CA ASP A 84 -0.58 6.18 11.68
C ASP A 84 -0.15 7.65 11.75
N LEU A 85 0.82 7.98 10.88
CA LEU A 85 1.38 9.32 10.68
C LEU A 85 1.09 9.84 9.26
N HIS A 86 0.01 9.41 8.63
CA HIS A 86 -0.30 9.84 7.27
C HIS A 86 -0.47 11.37 7.17
N ASN A 87 0.04 11.99 6.09
CA ASN A 87 0.05 13.44 5.84
C ASN A 87 0.92 14.31 6.79
N TRP A 88 1.72 13.73 7.67
CA TRP A 88 2.61 14.49 8.55
C TRP A 88 3.82 15.07 7.80
N ASP A 89 4.31 16.26 8.16
CA ASP A 89 5.58 16.77 7.58
C ASP A 89 6.77 16.40 8.48
N LEU A 90 7.24 15.16 8.35
CA LEU A 90 8.32 14.64 9.20
C LEU A 90 9.68 15.32 8.96
N ARG A 91 9.85 16.05 7.85
CA ARG A 91 11.06 16.88 7.63
C ARG A 91 11.19 17.97 8.68
N ARG A 92 10.05 18.50 9.16
CA ARG A 92 10.01 19.58 10.16
C ARG A 92 10.15 19.07 11.59
N VAL A 93 9.67 17.85 11.86
CA VAL A 93 9.82 17.19 13.17
C VAL A 93 11.25 16.68 13.37
N GLY A 94 11.94 16.34 12.28
CA GLY A 94 13.22 15.66 12.33
C GLY A 94 12.98 14.15 12.40
N PRO A 95 13.27 13.39 11.34
CA PRO A 95 13.00 11.95 11.29
C PRO A 95 13.83 11.15 12.31
N LEU A 96 15.03 11.62 12.63
CA LEU A 96 15.83 11.10 13.74
C LEU A 96 15.13 11.31 15.07
N HIS A 97 14.54 12.49 15.27
CA HIS A 97 13.85 12.82 16.50
C HIS A 97 12.56 12.00 16.67
N LEU A 98 11.81 11.76 15.58
CA LEU A 98 10.68 10.81 15.59
C LEU A 98 11.16 9.41 15.98
N ALA A 99 12.22 8.91 15.33
CA ALA A 99 12.81 7.62 15.62
C ALA A 99 13.23 7.49 17.10
N GLU A 100 13.92 8.51 17.63
CA GLU A 100 14.34 8.57 19.03
C GLU A 100 13.15 8.65 19.99
N SER A 101 12.10 9.41 19.65
CA SER A 101 10.88 9.54 20.46
C SER A 101 10.07 8.26 20.53
N ILE A 102 10.01 7.51 19.43
CA ILE A 102 9.40 6.17 19.43
C ILE A 102 10.30 5.22 20.24
N ALA A 103 11.62 5.23 20.02
CA ALA A 103 12.55 4.37 20.75
C ALA A 103 12.61 4.66 22.26
N SER A 104 12.32 5.89 22.70
CA SER A 104 12.29 6.26 24.12
C SER A 104 11.03 5.78 24.86
N THR A 105 10.11 5.11 24.17
CA THR A 105 8.86 4.58 24.73
C THR A 105 8.78 3.05 24.54
N PRO A 106 9.49 2.25 25.37
CA PRO A 106 9.78 0.84 25.09
C PRO A 106 8.53 -0.02 24.83
N VAL A 107 7.46 0.17 25.62
CA VAL A 107 6.25 -0.63 25.48
C VAL A 107 5.54 -0.41 24.15
N LEU A 108 5.57 0.82 23.63
CA LEU A 108 5.04 1.15 22.31
C LEU A 108 6.01 0.63 21.24
N TYR A 109 7.29 0.97 21.34
CA TYR A 109 8.34 0.60 20.40
C TYR A 109 8.37 -0.91 20.12
N ASP A 110 8.37 -1.73 21.17
CA ASP A 110 8.49 -3.18 21.03
C ASP A 110 7.27 -3.83 20.36
N ASN A 111 6.16 -3.11 20.26
CA ASN A 111 4.85 -3.64 19.91
C ASN A 111 4.17 -2.96 18.71
N ILE A 112 4.81 -1.98 18.07
CA ILE A 112 4.32 -1.45 16.78
C ILE A 112 4.48 -2.53 15.71
N VAL A 113 3.36 -3.04 15.23
CA VAL A 113 3.29 -4.07 14.17
C VAL A 113 3.02 -3.48 12.79
N SER A 114 2.36 -2.33 12.74
CA SER A 114 2.02 -1.61 11.50
C SER A 114 2.45 -0.17 11.60
N PHE A 115 3.08 0.33 10.54
CA PHE A 115 3.56 1.70 10.47
C PHE A 115 3.11 2.38 9.17
N ASP A 116 2.11 3.25 9.28
CA ASP A 116 1.56 4.04 8.17
C ASP A 116 2.22 5.42 8.15
N LEU A 117 3.00 5.66 7.09
CA LEU A 117 3.83 6.83 6.86
C LEU A 117 3.51 7.46 5.50
N ARG A 118 2.26 7.32 5.06
CA ARG A 118 1.83 7.74 3.73
C ARG A 118 1.81 9.26 3.63
N ARG A 119 2.41 9.84 2.60
CA ARG A 119 2.47 11.31 2.45
C ARG A 119 3.12 11.99 3.66
N ALA A 120 4.05 11.31 4.32
CA ALA A 120 4.71 11.79 5.53
C ALA A 120 5.96 12.66 5.26
N SER A 121 6.13 13.11 4.00
CA SER A 121 7.28 13.89 3.54
C SER A 121 8.65 13.24 3.81
N ILE A 122 8.73 11.91 3.78
CA ILE A 122 9.97 11.16 4.03
C ILE A 122 10.91 11.25 2.82
N ASP A 123 12.11 11.78 3.02
CA ASP A 123 13.23 11.71 2.06
C ASP A 123 14.21 10.58 2.40
N ASP A 124 15.31 10.47 1.65
CA ASP A 124 16.30 9.41 1.87
C ASP A 124 16.93 9.47 3.26
N ASP A 125 17.26 10.66 3.77
CA ASP A 125 17.91 10.82 5.08
C ASP A 125 16.94 10.49 6.22
N ALA A 126 15.67 10.86 6.04
CA ALA A 126 14.60 10.46 6.92
C ALA A 126 14.40 8.95 6.97
N LEU A 127 14.37 8.31 5.81
CA LEU A 127 14.19 6.86 5.73
C LEU A 127 15.38 6.10 6.33
N ILE A 128 16.60 6.63 6.17
CA ILE A 128 17.81 6.08 6.80
C ILE A 128 17.73 6.18 8.32
N ALA A 129 17.34 7.34 8.85
CA ALA A 129 17.19 7.54 10.30
C ALA A 129 16.12 6.60 10.88
N LEU A 130 14.98 6.46 10.21
CA LEU A 130 13.93 5.52 10.60
C LEU A 130 14.41 4.06 10.53
N ALA A 131 15.17 3.69 9.50
CA ALA A 131 15.71 2.33 9.37
C ALA A 131 16.70 1.97 10.49
N ALA A 132 17.40 2.94 11.08
CA ALA A 132 18.31 2.73 12.20
C ALA A 132 17.58 2.39 13.51
N HIS A 133 16.34 2.88 13.67
CA HIS A 133 15.51 2.70 14.87
C HIS A 133 14.14 2.09 14.51
N LEU A 134 14.14 1.15 13.57
CA LEU A 134 12.90 0.56 13.10
C LEU A 134 12.30 -0.34 14.18
N PRO A 135 11.04 -0.12 14.62
CA PRO A 135 10.48 -0.87 15.74
C PRO A 135 10.48 -2.39 15.47
N PRO A 136 10.92 -3.23 16.42
CA PRO A 136 11.30 -4.62 16.20
C PRO A 136 10.13 -5.55 15.86
N ALA A 137 8.88 -5.13 16.11
CA ALA A 137 7.68 -5.88 15.75
C ALA A 137 7.05 -5.48 14.41
N VAL A 138 7.54 -4.42 13.73
CA VAL A 138 6.95 -3.95 12.46
C VAL A 138 6.96 -5.06 11.42
N ARG A 139 5.78 -5.35 10.87
CA ARG A 139 5.51 -6.33 9.81
C ARG A 139 4.77 -5.70 8.63
N ASP A 140 4.04 -4.62 8.86
CA ASP A 140 3.33 -3.90 7.82
C ASP A 140 3.86 -2.46 7.78
N MET A 141 4.29 -2.01 6.60
CA MET A 141 4.84 -0.67 6.44
C MET A 141 4.31 -0.04 5.15
N ASP A 142 3.62 1.09 5.29
CA ASP A 142 3.12 1.87 4.15
C ASP A 142 3.86 3.20 4.05
N LEU A 143 4.69 3.33 3.03
CA LEU A 143 5.55 4.47 2.74
C LEU A 143 5.10 5.20 1.47
N ARG A 144 3.85 5.02 1.03
CA ARG A 144 3.43 5.57 -0.26
C ARG A 144 3.46 7.09 -0.31
N SER A 145 3.69 7.63 -1.51
CA SER A 145 3.64 9.06 -1.81
C SER A 145 4.58 9.90 -0.94
N ASN A 146 5.83 9.47 -0.83
CA ASN A 146 6.90 10.22 -0.16
C ASN A 146 7.93 10.70 -1.22
N ALA A 147 9.14 11.07 -0.78
CA ALA A 147 10.17 11.65 -1.64
C ALA A 147 11.54 10.95 -1.47
N PHE A 148 11.57 9.70 -1.00
CA PHE A 148 12.81 8.93 -0.89
C PHE A 148 13.12 8.18 -2.20
N GLY A 149 14.40 7.87 -2.39
CA GLY A 149 14.91 7.15 -3.55
C GLY A 149 15.57 5.83 -3.19
N ALA A 150 16.39 5.34 -4.12
CA ALA A 150 17.10 4.07 -3.97
C ALA A 150 18.00 4.03 -2.72
N ARG A 151 18.56 5.17 -2.31
CA ARG A 151 19.52 5.26 -1.20
C ARG A 151 18.85 4.90 0.12
N GLY A 152 17.76 5.58 0.48
CA GLY A 152 17.01 5.32 1.70
C GLY A 152 16.40 3.94 1.70
N LEU A 153 15.81 3.53 0.56
CA LEU A 153 15.19 2.22 0.43
C LEU A 153 16.19 1.07 0.60
N THR A 154 17.42 1.24 0.11
CA THR A 154 18.50 0.25 0.30
C THR A 154 18.79 0.01 1.77
N VAL A 155 18.86 1.08 2.57
CA VAL A 155 19.12 0.99 4.01
C VAL A 155 17.94 0.37 4.75
N LEU A 156 16.71 0.75 4.41
CA LEU A 156 15.50 0.14 4.98
C LEU A 156 15.43 -1.37 4.69
N CYS A 157 15.65 -1.78 3.43
CA CYS A 157 15.66 -3.18 3.06
C CYS A 157 16.74 -3.96 3.81
N ALA A 158 17.93 -3.38 3.98
CA ALA A 158 18.98 -3.99 4.79
C ALA A 158 18.57 -4.13 6.27
N ALA A 159 17.79 -3.21 6.82
CA ALA A 159 17.25 -3.32 8.17
C ALA A 159 16.24 -4.47 8.29
N PHE A 160 15.32 -4.64 7.33
CA PHE A 160 14.39 -5.78 7.30
C PHE A 160 15.13 -7.13 7.31
N LEU A 161 16.18 -7.25 6.50
CA LEU A 161 16.95 -8.49 6.36
C LEU A 161 17.76 -8.88 7.61
N ARG A 162 18.01 -7.94 8.53
CA ARG A 162 18.74 -8.20 9.79
C ARG A 162 17.83 -8.62 10.94
N ARG A 163 16.52 -8.51 10.77
CA ARG A 163 15.55 -8.73 11.84
C ARG A 163 15.03 -10.17 11.83
N PRO A 164 14.75 -10.76 13.01
CA PRO A 164 14.19 -12.11 13.10
C PRO A 164 12.72 -12.16 12.66
N ILE A 165 12.01 -11.04 12.77
CA ILE A 165 10.65 -10.87 12.31
C ILE A 165 10.69 -10.38 10.86
N GLY A 166 10.07 -11.15 9.97
CA GLY A 166 9.98 -10.80 8.56
C GLY A 166 8.83 -9.83 8.28
N ILE A 167 9.04 -8.92 7.33
CA ILE A 167 8.00 -8.04 6.80
C ILE A 167 6.90 -8.88 6.11
N VAL A 168 5.64 -8.49 6.27
CA VAL A 168 4.44 -9.12 5.72
C VAL A 168 3.86 -8.28 4.58
N ALA A 169 3.77 -6.97 4.77
CA ALA A 169 3.33 -6.03 3.76
C ALA A 169 4.28 -4.83 3.64
N LEU A 170 4.68 -4.52 2.41
CA LEU A 170 5.46 -3.34 2.09
C LEU A 170 4.80 -2.58 0.94
N ASN A 171 4.45 -1.32 1.19
CA ASN A 171 4.01 -0.40 0.15
C ASN A 171 5.02 0.74 0.03
N VAL A 172 5.63 0.88 -1.15
CA VAL A 172 6.57 1.97 -1.48
C VAL A 172 6.08 2.77 -2.69
N SER A 173 4.80 2.66 -3.03
CA SER A 173 4.24 3.27 -4.24
C SER A 173 4.38 4.78 -4.25
N ASP A 174 4.34 5.38 -5.44
CA ASP A 174 4.46 6.84 -5.64
C ASP A 174 5.72 7.45 -5.03
N ASN A 175 6.84 6.74 -5.12
CA ASN A 175 8.18 7.22 -4.78
C ASN A 175 9.07 7.13 -6.03
N ALA A 176 8.85 8.04 -6.98
CA ALA A 176 9.47 7.97 -8.30
C ALA A 176 11.02 8.05 -8.29
N ALA A 177 11.63 8.55 -7.21
CA ALA A 177 13.08 8.60 -7.07
C ALA A 177 13.72 7.22 -6.76
N ILE A 178 12.92 6.17 -6.52
CA ILE A 178 13.42 4.81 -6.29
C ILE A 178 14.14 4.29 -7.54
N GLY A 179 13.49 4.40 -8.71
CA GLY A 179 14.04 3.98 -10.00
C GLY A 179 14.49 2.52 -10.05
N ASP A 180 15.24 2.19 -11.11
CA ASP A 180 15.76 0.83 -11.32
C ASP A 180 16.73 0.39 -10.21
N ALA A 181 17.52 1.33 -9.69
CA ALA A 181 18.49 1.07 -8.63
C ALA A 181 17.82 0.57 -7.34
N GLY A 182 16.66 1.11 -6.98
CA GLY A 182 15.92 0.71 -5.78
C GLY A 182 15.17 -0.62 -5.93
N THR A 183 15.09 -1.19 -7.14
CA THR A 183 14.46 -2.48 -7.39
C THR A 183 15.23 -3.63 -6.73
N TRP A 184 16.57 -3.64 -6.81
CA TRP A 184 17.38 -4.75 -6.29
C TRP A 184 17.23 -4.99 -4.78
N PRO A 185 17.27 -3.97 -3.91
CA PRO A 185 16.97 -4.15 -2.48
C PRO A 185 15.60 -4.80 -2.22
N ILE A 186 14.56 -4.38 -2.93
CA ILE A 186 13.21 -4.96 -2.80
C ILE A 186 13.22 -6.44 -3.19
N LEU A 187 13.83 -6.79 -4.32
CA LEU A 187 13.90 -8.18 -4.78
C LEU A 187 14.65 -9.07 -3.79
N ARG A 188 15.70 -8.54 -3.14
CA ARG A 188 16.41 -9.27 -2.08
C ARG A 188 15.51 -9.54 -0.88
N VAL A 189 14.71 -8.55 -0.46
CA VAL A 189 13.71 -8.74 0.62
C VAL A 189 12.67 -9.77 0.20
N ALA A 190 12.11 -9.66 -0.99
CA ALA A 190 11.10 -10.60 -1.49
C ALA A 190 11.62 -12.04 -1.62
N ALA A 191 12.91 -12.23 -1.92
CA ALA A 191 13.53 -13.55 -1.98
C ALA A 191 13.87 -14.12 -0.59
N ALA A 192 14.25 -13.27 0.37
CA ALA A 192 14.75 -13.69 1.69
C ALA A 192 13.66 -13.74 2.77
N CYS A 193 12.55 -13.01 2.60
CA CYS A 193 11.48 -12.91 3.58
C CYS A 193 10.28 -13.78 3.15
N PRO A 194 10.16 -15.02 3.65
CA PRO A 194 9.03 -15.91 3.31
C PRO A 194 7.69 -15.43 3.87
N THR A 195 7.70 -14.39 4.71
CA THR A 195 6.52 -13.75 5.27
C THR A 195 5.93 -12.68 4.36
N LEU A 196 6.68 -12.17 3.38
CA LEU A 196 6.22 -11.07 2.53
C LEU A 196 5.11 -11.58 1.60
N THR A 197 3.87 -11.19 1.91
CA THR A 197 2.68 -11.59 1.16
C THR A 197 2.10 -10.47 0.34
N SER A 198 2.41 -9.21 0.64
CA SER A 198 1.88 -8.03 -0.05
C SER A 198 2.99 -7.07 -0.42
N LEU A 199 3.10 -6.74 -1.70
CA LEU A 199 4.09 -5.81 -2.21
C LEU A 199 3.46 -4.86 -3.21
N ASP A 200 3.55 -3.56 -2.92
CA ASP A 200 3.07 -2.49 -3.81
C ASP A 200 4.24 -1.62 -4.28
N LEU A 201 4.46 -1.67 -5.60
CA LEU A 201 5.52 -0.99 -6.34
C LEU A 201 4.93 -0.05 -7.40
N PHE A 202 3.68 0.40 -7.24
CA PHE A 202 3.05 1.29 -8.20
C PHE A 202 3.84 2.61 -8.31
N HIS A 203 4.17 3.03 -9.54
CA HIS A 203 4.81 4.32 -9.81
C HIS A 203 6.08 4.62 -8.97
N ILE A 204 7.05 3.70 -9.02
CA ILE A 204 8.37 3.87 -8.37
C ILE A 204 9.47 4.42 -9.30
N GLY A 205 9.08 4.97 -10.45
CA GLY A 205 10.01 5.64 -11.39
C GLY A 205 11.03 4.72 -12.08
N TRP A 206 10.78 3.41 -12.10
CA TRP A 206 11.53 2.46 -12.91
C TRP A 206 11.43 2.73 -14.41
N SER A 207 12.43 2.26 -15.15
CA SER A 207 12.35 2.06 -16.58
C SER A 207 11.52 0.80 -16.89
N ARG A 208 11.11 0.67 -18.16
CA ARG A 208 10.46 -0.56 -18.64
C ARG A 208 11.32 -1.80 -18.37
N ASP A 209 12.63 -1.71 -18.59
CA ASP A 209 13.54 -2.85 -18.44
C ASP A 209 13.75 -3.21 -16.97
N GLY A 210 13.88 -2.21 -16.09
CA GLY A 210 13.94 -2.42 -14.64
C GLY A 210 12.68 -3.11 -14.12
N ALA A 211 11.50 -2.67 -14.56
CA ALA A 211 10.24 -3.31 -14.19
C ALA A 211 10.12 -4.76 -14.72
N LEU A 212 10.58 -5.04 -15.95
CA LEU A 212 10.59 -6.41 -16.49
C LEU A 212 11.53 -7.34 -15.71
N VAL A 213 12.70 -6.84 -15.27
CA VAL A 213 13.60 -7.57 -14.38
C VAL A 213 12.92 -7.87 -13.05
N ALA A 214 12.25 -6.87 -12.46
CA ALA A 214 11.49 -7.04 -11.22
C ALA A 214 10.42 -8.12 -11.35
N LEU A 215 9.60 -8.06 -12.40
CA LEU A 215 8.53 -9.02 -12.65
C LEU A 215 9.06 -10.45 -12.81
N ARG A 216 10.20 -10.66 -13.48
CA ARG A 216 10.79 -12.01 -13.63
C ARG A 216 11.14 -12.63 -12.28
N ALA A 217 11.61 -11.83 -11.32
CA ALA A 217 11.91 -12.29 -9.98
C ALA A 217 10.62 -12.48 -9.15
N LEU A 218 9.76 -11.46 -9.09
CA LEU A 218 8.55 -11.46 -8.28
C LEU A 218 7.53 -12.52 -8.71
N ALA A 219 7.47 -12.85 -10.00
CA ALA A 219 6.63 -13.90 -10.54
C ALA A 219 6.98 -15.31 -10.01
N HIS A 220 8.10 -15.47 -9.30
CA HIS A 220 8.53 -16.74 -8.68
C HIS A 220 8.62 -16.67 -7.16
N CYS A 221 8.18 -15.57 -6.53
CA CYS A 221 8.16 -15.42 -5.07
C CYS A 221 7.02 -16.26 -4.45
N ALA A 222 7.37 -17.38 -3.80
CA ALA A 222 6.42 -18.35 -3.25
C ALA A 222 5.54 -17.80 -2.10
N SER A 223 5.97 -16.74 -1.43
CA SER A 223 5.21 -16.08 -0.36
C SER A 223 4.21 -15.06 -0.87
N LEU A 224 4.41 -14.51 -2.07
CA LEU A 224 3.67 -13.35 -2.52
C LEU A 224 2.22 -13.71 -2.91
N ARG A 225 1.26 -12.97 -2.36
CA ARG A 225 -0.18 -13.12 -2.62
C ARG A 225 -0.76 -11.89 -3.31
N ARG A 226 -0.28 -10.70 -2.94
CA ARG A 226 -0.70 -9.43 -3.52
C ARG A 226 0.49 -8.74 -4.17
N LEU A 227 0.34 -8.38 -5.44
CA LEU A 227 1.35 -7.66 -6.20
C LEU A 227 0.71 -6.50 -6.95
N ALA A 228 1.21 -5.29 -6.72
CA ALA A 228 0.86 -4.12 -7.50
C ALA A 228 2.09 -3.58 -8.23
N VAL A 229 1.99 -3.50 -9.57
CA VAL A 229 3.02 -3.02 -10.49
C VAL A 229 2.31 -2.14 -11.51
N GLY A 230 2.36 -0.83 -11.34
CA GLY A 230 1.73 0.10 -12.26
C GLY A 230 2.60 1.28 -12.66
N MET A 231 2.18 1.97 -13.72
CA MET A 231 3.00 2.99 -14.40
C MET A 231 4.39 2.47 -14.80
N ALA A 232 4.45 1.22 -15.24
CA ALA A 232 5.72 0.52 -15.53
C ALA A 232 5.97 0.33 -17.04
N ARG A 233 4.96 0.57 -17.89
CA ARG A 233 5.02 0.41 -19.37
C ARG A 233 5.56 -0.97 -19.81
N VAL A 234 5.34 -2.00 -18.99
CA VAL A 234 5.85 -3.36 -19.24
C VAL A 234 5.16 -4.04 -20.43
N GLY A 235 3.96 -3.58 -20.78
CA GLY A 235 3.13 -4.08 -21.87
C GLY A 235 2.74 -5.54 -21.71
N ASP A 236 2.32 -6.14 -22.83
CA ASP A 236 1.94 -7.55 -22.90
C ASP A 236 3.04 -8.50 -22.43
N GLN A 237 4.31 -8.11 -22.63
CA GLN A 237 5.45 -8.89 -22.15
C GLN A 237 5.46 -9.03 -20.62
N GLY A 238 5.19 -7.94 -19.89
CA GLY A 238 5.10 -7.99 -18.43
C GLY A 238 3.95 -8.86 -17.95
N ALA A 239 2.77 -8.70 -18.57
CA ALA A 239 1.61 -9.52 -18.30
C ALA A 239 1.88 -11.02 -18.54
N GLY A 240 2.58 -11.35 -19.63
CA GLY A 240 3.01 -12.71 -19.94
C GLY A 240 4.00 -13.29 -18.92
N ILE A 241 4.95 -12.48 -18.41
CA ILE A 241 5.88 -12.91 -17.35
C ILE A 241 5.13 -13.27 -16.08
N VAL A 242 4.18 -12.43 -15.65
CA VAL A 242 3.37 -12.69 -14.44
C VAL A 242 2.48 -13.93 -14.65
N ALA A 243 1.85 -14.05 -15.82
CA ALA A 243 0.98 -15.17 -16.16
C ALA A 243 1.70 -16.53 -16.17
N ALA A 244 2.96 -16.56 -16.57
CA ALA A 244 3.81 -17.75 -16.59
C ALA A 244 4.51 -18.04 -15.24
N GLY A 245 4.39 -17.14 -14.28
CA GLY A 245 4.99 -17.26 -12.96
C GLY A 245 4.41 -18.38 -12.10
N THR A 246 5.14 -18.73 -11.05
CA THR A 246 4.75 -19.73 -10.04
C THR A 246 4.35 -19.10 -8.70
N ALA A 247 4.50 -17.79 -8.55
CA ALA A 247 4.06 -17.06 -7.36
C ALA A 247 2.53 -17.26 -7.19
N PRO A 248 2.05 -17.59 -5.99
CA PRO A 248 0.64 -17.84 -5.72
C PRO A 248 -0.14 -16.52 -5.56
N ILE A 249 -0.01 -15.62 -6.55
CA ILE A 249 -0.67 -14.32 -6.56
C ILE A 249 -2.18 -14.53 -6.69
N THR A 250 -2.91 -13.93 -5.76
CA THR A 250 -4.37 -13.89 -5.70
C THR A 250 -4.92 -12.49 -6.02
N ASP A 251 -4.13 -11.44 -5.82
CA ASP A 251 -4.55 -10.07 -6.07
C ASP A 251 -3.47 -9.38 -6.89
N LEU A 252 -3.79 -9.08 -8.14
CA LEU A 252 -2.85 -8.52 -9.10
C LEU A 252 -3.34 -7.16 -9.59
N ALA A 253 -2.52 -6.13 -9.43
CA ALA A 253 -2.74 -4.84 -10.04
C ALA A 253 -1.63 -4.54 -11.05
N MET A 254 -2.02 -4.37 -12.32
CA MET A 254 -1.16 -3.96 -13.43
C MET A 254 -1.75 -2.74 -14.16
N ASP A 255 -2.20 -1.78 -13.38
CA ASP A 255 -2.79 -0.53 -13.86
C ASP A 255 -1.77 0.34 -14.60
N ASN A 256 -2.18 0.95 -15.72
CA ASN A 256 -1.37 1.84 -16.54
C ASN A 256 -0.01 1.23 -16.94
N CYS A 257 -0.05 0.01 -17.48
CA CYS A 257 1.12 -0.77 -17.88
C CYS A 257 1.27 -0.91 -19.40
N SER A 258 0.44 -0.24 -20.20
CA SER A 258 0.38 -0.38 -21.67
C SER A 258 0.05 -1.82 -22.13
N ILE A 259 -0.80 -2.52 -21.36
CA ILE A 259 -1.25 -3.88 -21.67
C ILE A 259 -2.35 -3.81 -22.73
N GLY A 260 -2.26 -4.64 -23.76
CA GLY A 260 -3.31 -4.84 -24.76
C GLY A 260 -3.99 -6.19 -24.62
N ASP A 261 -4.76 -6.55 -25.64
CA ASP A 261 -5.47 -7.83 -25.71
C ASP A 261 -4.58 -9.08 -25.53
N PRO A 262 -3.35 -9.14 -26.08
CA PRO A 262 -2.46 -10.29 -25.88
C PRO A 262 -2.04 -10.47 -24.41
N GLY A 263 -1.74 -9.38 -23.71
CA GLY A 263 -1.39 -9.42 -22.29
C GLY A 263 -2.58 -9.77 -21.40
N ALA A 264 -3.76 -9.19 -21.67
CA ALA A 264 -5.00 -9.55 -21.00
C ALA A 264 -5.34 -11.04 -21.19
N ARG A 265 -5.18 -11.56 -22.41
CA ARG A 265 -5.36 -12.99 -22.70
C ARG A 265 -4.36 -13.85 -21.94
N SER A 266 -3.11 -13.42 -21.82
CA SER A 266 -2.08 -14.16 -21.07
C SER A 266 -2.47 -14.27 -19.59
N LEU A 267 -2.90 -13.18 -18.97
CA LEU A 267 -3.37 -13.17 -17.57
C LEU A 267 -4.63 -14.03 -17.40
N ALA A 268 -5.57 -13.95 -18.33
CA ALA A 268 -6.80 -14.75 -18.32
C ALA A 268 -6.53 -16.27 -18.40
N LEU A 269 -5.49 -16.68 -19.12
CA LEU A 269 -5.08 -18.08 -19.29
C LEU A 269 -4.04 -18.57 -18.26
N SER A 270 -3.63 -17.72 -17.33
CA SER A 270 -2.62 -18.04 -16.32
C SER A 270 -3.07 -19.16 -15.37
N GLN A 271 -2.10 -19.79 -14.69
CA GLN A 271 -2.36 -20.76 -13.62
C GLN A 271 -2.56 -20.11 -12.24
N LEU A 272 -2.55 -18.77 -12.19
CA LEU A 272 -2.84 -18.03 -10.97
C LEU A 272 -4.27 -18.33 -10.50
N ARG A 273 -4.53 -18.13 -9.21
CA ARG A 273 -5.88 -18.27 -8.62
C ARG A 273 -6.36 -16.90 -8.17
N LEU A 274 -6.57 -16.02 -9.15
CA LEU A 274 -6.88 -14.62 -8.90
C LEU A 274 -8.27 -14.49 -8.25
N HIS A 275 -8.35 -13.63 -7.25
CA HIS A 275 -9.56 -13.11 -6.62
C HIS A 275 -9.83 -11.68 -7.08
N ALA A 276 -8.78 -10.89 -7.34
CA ALA A 276 -8.85 -9.55 -7.88
C ALA A 276 -7.82 -9.34 -9.01
N LEU A 277 -8.27 -8.71 -10.10
CA LEU A 277 -7.44 -8.33 -11.24
C LEU A 277 -7.73 -6.86 -11.61
N HIS A 278 -6.76 -5.99 -11.38
CA HIS A 278 -6.85 -4.57 -11.73
C HIS A 278 -5.98 -4.29 -12.97
N LEU A 279 -6.61 -3.80 -14.02
CA LEU A 279 -6.01 -3.51 -15.32
C LEU A 279 -6.47 -2.14 -15.83
N ARG A 280 -6.64 -1.17 -14.92
CA ARG A 280 -7.10 0.17 -15.27
C ARG A 280 -6.14 0.89 -16.21
N ASP A 281 -6.67 1.81 -17.00
CA ASP A 281 -5.89 2.73 -17.83
C ASP A 281 -4.87 2.01 -18.73
N ASN A 282 -5.29 0.89 -19.34
CA ASN A 282 -4.52 0.09 -20.30
C ASN A 282 -5.16 0.19 -21.71
N TRP A 283 -4.67 -0.59 -22.67
CA TRP A 283 -5.15 -0.60 -24.06
C TRP A 283 -5.90 -1.89 -24.41
N ILE A 284 -6.67 -2.42 -23.45
CA ILE A 284 -7.43 -3.65 -23.62
C ILE A 284 -8.71 -3.35 -24.40
N GLY A 285 -8.93 -4.08 -25.49
CA GLY A 285 -10.12 -4.02 -26.32
C GLY A 285 -11.05 -5.21 -26.10
N ASP A 286 -11.93 -5.43 -27.08
CA ASP A 286 -12.98 -6.43 -26.99
C ASP A 286 -12.43 -7.87 -26.93
N ASP A 287 -11.29 -8.15 -27.56
CA ASP A 287 -10.70 -9.49 -27.57
C ASP A 287 -10.09 -9.86 -26.20
N GLY A 288 -9.46 -8.90 -25.53
CA GLY A 288 -8.97 -9.07 -24.16
C GLY A 288 -10.13 -9.17 -23.16
N ALA A 289 -11.16 -8.32 -23.30
CA ALA A 289 -12.39 -8.41 -22.52
C ALA A 289 -13.07 -9.79 -22.65
N ARG A 290 -13.19 -10.31 -23.88
CA ARG A 290 -13.73 -11.65 -24.15
C ARG A 290 -12.88 -12.76 -23.53
N ALA A 291 -11.56 -12.64 -23.59
CA ALA A 291 -10.66 -13.61 -22.96
C ALA A 291 -10.84 -13.64 -21.43
N ILE A 292 -10.95 -12.47 -20.79
CA ILE A 292 -11.21 -12.34 -19.36
C ILE A 292 -12.58 -12.94 -19.00
N ALA A 293 -13.65 -12.60 -19.75
CA ALA A 293 -14.98 -13.15 -19.53
C ALA A 293 -15.00 -14.69 -19.62
N SER A 294 -14.36 -15.25 -20.65
CA SER A 294 -14.22 -16.70 -20.83
C SER A 294 -13.43 -17.35 -19.69
N ALA A 295 -12.37 -16.70 -19.22
CA ALA A 295 -11.58 -17.19 -18.09
C ALA A 295 -12.40 -17.20 -16.79
N ILE A 296 -13.18 -16.15 -16.48
CA ILE A 296 -14.05 -16.12 -15.29
C ILE A 296 -14.97 -17.35 -15.27
N ALA A 297 -15.54 -17.71 -16.42
CA ALA A 297 -16.46 -18.85 -16.53
C ALA A 297 -15.77 -20.23 -16.47
N THR A 298 -14.46 -20.33 -16.70
CA THR A 298 -13.80 -21.63 -16.94
C THR A 298 -12.49 -21.85 -16.20
N LYS A 299 -11.58 -20.88 -16.20
CA LYS A 299 -10.19 -21.00 -15.72
C LYS A 299 -9.93 -20.27 -14.40
N GLN A 300 -10.69 -19.21 -14.13
CA GLN A 300 -10.54 -18.33 -12.98
C GLN A 300 -11.85 -18.27 -12.16
N PRO A 301 -12.37 -19.41 -11.67
CA PRO A 301 -13.62 -19.43 -10.91
C PRO A 301 -13.52 -18.75 -9.54
N SER A 302 -12.30 -18.45 -9.08
CA SER A 302 -12.04 -17.67 -7.85
C SER A 302 -12.08 -16.16 -8.07
N LEU A 303 -12.11 -15.69 -9.32
CA LEU A 303 -12.07 -14.26 -9.62
C LEU A 303 -13.38 -13.61 -9.19
N ARG A 304 -13.29 -12.59 -8.33
CA ARG A 304 -14.43 -11.87 -7.74
C ARG A 304 -14.47 -10.42 -8.18
N HIS A 305 -13.33 -9.86 -8.59
CA HIS A 305 -13.24 -8.50 -9.03
C HIS A 305 -12.32 -8.35 -10.24
N VAL A 306 -12.81 -7.67 -11.27
CA VAL A 306 -12.04 -7.25 -12.44
C VAL A 306 -12.26 -5.76 -12.63
N ASP A 307 -11.18 -4.99 -12.72
CA ASP A 307 -11.23 -3.58 -13.05
C ASP A 307 -10.59 -3.31 -14.41
N LEU A 308 -11.41 -2.94 -15.38
CA LEU A 308 -11.04 -2.55 -16.74
C LEU A 308 -11.39 -1.08 -17.01
N THR A 309 -11.52 -0.27 -15.97
CA THR A 309 -11.77 1.18 -16.10
C THR A 309 -10.69 1.83 -16.97
N GLY A 310 -11.04 2.73 -17.89
CA GLY A 310 -10.05 3.47 -18.69
C GLY A 310 -9.37 2.65 -19.79
N ASN A 311 -10.07 1.66 -20.35
CA ASN A 311 -9.56 0.85 -21.47
C ASN A 311 -10.28 1.22 -22.79
N VAL A 312 -10.03 0.45 -23.84
CA VAL A 312 -10.63 0.66 -25.17
C VAL A 312 -11.70 -0.40 -25.50
N VAL A 313 -12.38 -0.92 -24.47
CA VAL A 313 -13.47 -1.88 -24.62
C VAL A 313 -14.68 -1.18 -25.26
N THR A 314 -15.28 -1.79 -26.27
CA THR A 314 -16.50 -1.30 -26.93
C THR A 314 -17.74 -2.02 -26.38
N GLY A 315 -18.91 -1.73 -26.96
CA GLY A 315 -20.15 -2.43 -26.62
C GLY A 315 -20.04 -3.95 -26.75
N ALA A 316 -19.28 -4.45 -27.74
CA ALA A 316 -19.13 -5.89 -27.96
C ALA A 316 -18.38 -6.58 -26.81
N GLY A 317 -17.27 -6.03 -26.34
CA GLY A 317 -16.53 -6.58 -25.19
C GLY A 317 -17.28 -6.40 -23.87
N ARG A 318 -17.99 -5.27 -23.70
CA ARG A 318 -18.87 -5.04 -22.54
C ARG A 318 -19.94 -6.12 -22.43
N ASP A 319 -20.60 -6.45 -23.53
CA ASP A 319 -21.68 -7.43 -23.53
C ASP A 319 -21.18 -8.84 -23.14
N GLU A 320 -19.93 -9.19 -23.48
CA GLU A 320 -19.30 -10.43 -23.01
C GLU A 320 -19.02 -10.40 -21.50
N LEU A 321 -18.55 -9.27 -20.95
CA LEU A 321 -18.26 -9.13 -19.52
C LEU A 321 -19.54 -9.07 -18.66
N VAL A 322 -20.62 -8.47 -19.17
CA VAL A 322 -21.91 -8.42 -18.46
C VAL A 322 -22.48 -9.83 -18.24
N ARG A 323 -22.23 -10.78 -19.15
CA ARG A 323 -22.67 -12.18 -19.00
C ARG A 323 -22.08 -12.86 -17.76
N VAL A 324 -20.91 -12.42 -17.30
CA VAL A 324 -20.22 -12.99 -16.13
C VAL A 324 -20.35 -12.13 -14.87
N GLN A 325 -21.11 -11.03 -14.92
CA GLN A 325 -21.23 -10.08 -13.81
C GLN A 325 -21.89 -10.65 -12.54
N ARG A 326 -22.64 -11.75 -12.67
CA ARG A 326 -23.18 -12.49 -11.51
C ARG A 326 -22.11 -13.29 -10.75
N GLN A 327 -20.98 -13.59 -11.39
CA GLN A 327 -19.88 -14.37 -10.82
C GLN A 327 -18.73 -13.49 -10.33
N CYS A 328 -18.51 -12.36 -11.04
CA CYS A 328 -17.42 -11.43 -10.78
C CYS A 328 -17.94 -10.00 -10.91
N SER A 329 -17.58 -9.14 -9.94
CA SER A 329 -17.78 -7.69 -10.08
C SER A 329 -16.85 -7.17 -11.18
N VAL A 330 -17.39 -6.44 -12.15
CA VAL A 330 -16.63 -5.88 -13.28
C VAL A 330 -16.82 -4.37 -13.34
N SER A 331 -15.72 -3.62 -13.24
CA SER A 331 -15.68 -2.17 -13.43
C SER A 331 -15.26 -1.85 -14.87
N LEU A 332 -16.06 -1.04 -15.58
CA LEU A 332 -15.84 -0.72 -17.00
C LEU A 332 -16.01 0.77 -17.33
N SER A 333 -15.98 1.67 -16.34
CA SER A 333 -16.14 3.10 -16.63
C SER A 333 -14.98 3.66 -17.47
N ARG A 334 -15.22 4.78 -18.15
CA ARG A 334 -14.22 5.45 -19.01
C ARG A 334 -13.71 4.53 -20.13
N ASN A 335 -14.60 3.74 -20.73
CA ASN A 335 -14.29 2.91 -21.90
C ASN A 335 -14.89 3.50 -23.19
N ALA A 336 -14.55 2.92 -24.34
CA ALA A 336 -14.94 3.46 -25.65
C ALA A 336 -16.46 3.50 -25.92
N PHE A 337 -17.27 2.81 -25.11
CA PHE A 337 -18.74 2.88 -25.18
C PHE A 337 -19.36 3.96 -24.27
N ASP A 338 -18.57 4.62 -23.42
CA ASP A 338 -19.01 5.74 -22.55
C ASP A 338 -18.86 7.10 -23.26
N GLU A 339 -18.01 7.19 -24.27
CA GLU A 339 -17.86 8.38 -25.12
C GLU A 339 -18.87 8.33 -26.29
N PRO A 340 -19.65 9.39 -26.58
CA PRO A 340 -20.38 9.48 -27.83
C PRO A 340 -19.35 9.44 -28.97
N ILE A 341 -19.60 8.63 -30.01
CA ILE A 341 -18.70 8.41 -31.15
C ILE A 341 -18.27 9.77 -31.72
N ALA A 342 -17.16 10.31 -31.23
CA ALA A 342 -16.50 11.45 -31.84
C ALA A 342 -15.82 10.88 -33.08
N THR A 343 -16.33 11.27 -34.25
CA THR A 343 -15.76 10.95 -35.55
C THR A 343 -14.25 11.19 -35.52
N PHE A 344 -13.45 10.12 -35.51
CA PHE A 344 -12.01 10.18 -35.66
C PHE A 344 -11.71 10.77 -37.05
N SER A 345 -11.23 12.01 -37.10
CA SER A 345 -10.58 12.57 -38.28
C SER A 345 -9.16 12.00 -38.36
N PRO A 346 -8.78 11.27 -39.42
CA PRO A 346 -7.47 10.65 -39.52
C PRO A 346 -6.45 11.73 -39.84
N GLY A 347 -5.69 12.16 -38.83
CA GLY A 347 -4.57 13.05 -39.09
C GLY A 347 -4.08 13.83 -37.88
N HIS A 348 -3.75 13.17 -36.77
CA HIS A 348 -2.74 13.65 -35.82
C HIS A 348 -2.13 12.42 -35.13
N VAL A 349 -0.93 12.06 -35.59
CA VAL A 349 -0.02 11.14 -34.91
C VAL A 349 0.91 12.02 -34.07
N PRO A 350 1.07 11.78 -32.75
CA PRO A 350 2.18 12.35 -31.99
C PRO A 350 3.52 11.67 -32.30
#